data_AF-A0A2W5C3I0-F1
#
_entry.id   AF-A0A2W5C3I0-F1
#
_cell.length_a   1.000
_cell.length_b   1.000
_cell.length_c   1.000
_cell.angle_alpha   90.00
_cell.angle_beta   90.00
_cell.angle_gamma   90.00
#
_symmetry.space_group_name_H-M   'P 1'
#
loop_
_entity.id
_entity.type
_entity.pdbx_description
1 polymer ?
#
loop_
_entity_poly.entity_id
_entity_poly.type
_entity_poly.pdbx_seq_one_letter_code
_entity_poly.pdbx_strand_id
1 'polypeptide(L)' 'MMSEDMKKQYDFRFRHFIREIIVVSRMKPKEKFIYRIMDGVPFKDLETALMMAKMDYGQKMDETVNDNHKA' A
#
# COMPACT_ATOMS: atom_id res chain seq x y z
N MET A 1 4.70 -19.85 8.31
CA MET A 1 4.73 -19.69 6.83
C MET A 1 3.29 -19.62 6.35
N MET A 2 2.97 -18.67 5.46
CA MET A 2 1.62 -18.52 4.89
C MET A 2 1.37 -19.61 3.83
N SER A 3 0.17 -20.20 3.80
CA SER A 3 -0.18 -21.22 2.81
C SER A 3 -0.27 -20.61 1.40
N GLU A 4 -0.11 -21.45 0.38
CA GLU A 4 -0.14 -21.00 -1.01
C GLU A 4 -1.51 -20.47 -1.42
N ASP A 5 -2.59 -21.06 -0.89
CA ASP A 5 -3.95 -20.56 -1.13
C ASP A 5 -4.18 -19.19 -0.48
N MET A 6 -3.63 -18.96 0.70
CA MET A 6 -3.69 -17.64 1.33
C MET A 6 -2.95 -16.58 0.51
N LYS A 7 -1.77 -16.90 -0.05
CA LYS A 7 -1.05 -15.97 -0.95
C LYS A 7 -1.89 -15.60 -2.16
N LYS A 8 -2.47 -16.58 -2.85
CA LYS A 8 -3.34 -16.34 -4.02
C LYS A 8 -4.52 -15.44 -3.67
N GLN A 9 -5.13 -15.65 -2.50
CA GLN A 9 -6.23 -14.80 -2.03
C GLN A 9 -5.76 -13.36 -1.77
N TYR A 10 -4.61 -13.18 -1.14
CA TYR A 10 -4.03 -11.84 -0.94
C TYR A 10 -3.71 -11.16 -2.27
N ASP A 11 -3.09 -11.86 -3.22
CA ASP A 11 -2.77 -11.32 -4.55
C ASP A 11 -4.02 -10.93 -5.35
N PHE A 12 -5.09 -11.72 -5.24
CA PHE A 12 -6.37 -11.38 -5.85
C PHE A 12 -6.96 -10.12 -5.23
N ARG A 13 -7.03 -10.06 -3.89
CA ARG A 13 -7.56 -8.90 -3.16
C ARG A 13 -6.76 -7.63 -3.45
N PHE A 14 -5.43 -7.74 -3.49
CA PHE A 14 -4.55 -6.63 -3.81
C PHE A 14 -4.80 -6.10 -5.23
N ARG A 15 -4.84 -6.97 -6.24
CA ARG A 15 -5.11 -6.56 -7.63
C ARG A 15 -6.49 -5.91 -7.78
N HIS A 16 -7.50 -6.45 -7.10
CA HIS A 16 -8.83 -5.87 -7.09
C HIS A 16 -8.84 -4.48 -6.46
N PHE A 17 -8.24 -4.33 -5.27
CA PHE A 17 -8.10 -3.06 -4.58
C PHE A 17 -7.43 -1.96 -5.44
N ILE A 18 -6.31 -2.29 -6.09
CA ILE A 18 -5.61 -1.34 -6.98
C ILE A 18 -6.50 -0.92 -8.15
N ARG A 19 -7.23 -1.85 -8.76
CA ARG A 19 -8.16 -1.55 -9.85
C ARG A 19 -9.24 -0.56 -9.40
N GLU A 20 -9.88 -0.80 -8.27
CA GLU A 20 -10.95 0.06 -7.75
C GLU A 20 -10.43 1.47 -7.41
N ILE A 21 -9.26 1.56 -6.76
CA ILE A 21 -8.62 2.86 -6.49
C ILE A 21 -8.37 3.62 -7.79
N ILE A 22 -7.82 2.98 -8.82
CA ILE A 22 -7.57 3.64 -10.12
C ILE A 22 -8.88 4.13 -10.74
N VAL A 23 -9.92 3.30 -10.73
CA VAL A 23 -11.23 3.66 -11.30
C VAL A 23 -11.84 4.85 -10.57
N VAL A 24 -11.94 4.79 -9.24
CA VAL A 24 -12.48 5.88 -8.41
C VAL A 24 -11.62 7.13 -8.54
N SER A 25 -10.29 6.98 -8.61
CA SER A 25 -9.34 8.10 -8.78
C SER A 25 -9.56 8.90 -10.07
N ARG A 26 -10.27 8.35 -11.06
CA ARG A 26 -10.58 9.01 -12.34
C ARG A 26 -11.97 9.63 -12.38
N MET A 27 -12.87 9.27 -11.46
CA MET A 27 -14.25 9.78 -11.42
C MET A 27 -14.30 11.30 -11.19
N LYS A 28 -15.37 11.93 -11.71
CA LYS A 28 -15.70 13.36 -11.58
C LYS A 28 -17.21 13.51 -11.28
N PRO A 29 -17.64 14.50 -10.47
CA PRO A 29 -16.82 15.47 -9.74
C PRO A 29 -16.05 14.84 -8.56
N LYS A 30 -14.85 15.34 -8.26
CA LYS A 30 -13.92 14.72 -7.28
C LYS A 30 -14.48 14.77 -5.86
N GLU A 31 -15.13 15.87 -5.54
CA GLU A 31 -15.76 16.23 -4.29
C GLU A 31 -16.82 15.22 -3.87
N LYS A 32 -17.52 14.65 -4.85
CA LYS A 32 -18.59 13.69 -4.60
C LYS A 32 -18.09 12.28 -4.37
N PHE A 33 -16.97 11.89 -4.99
CA PHE A 33 -16.53 10.49 -5.05
C PHE A 33 -15.23 10.24 -4.29
N ILE A 34 -14.17 11.01 -4.55
CA ILE A 34 -12.85 10.77 -3.95
C ILE A 34 -12.73 11.42 -2.58
N TYR A 35 -13.11 12.70 -2.46
CA TYR A 35 -12.85 13.45 -1.22
C TYR A 35 -13.59 12.84 -0.04
N ARG A 36 -14.79 12.31 -0.24
CA ARG A 36 -15.52 11.55 0.79
C ARG A 36 -14.80 10.30 1.29
N ILE A 37 -14.05 9.63 0.42
CA ILE A 37 -13.24 8.47 0.80
C ILE A 37 -12.02 8.96 1.59
N MET A 38 -11.38 10.04 1.15
CA MET A 38 -10.21 10.64 1.81
C MET A 38 -10.52 11.20 3.21
N ASP A 39 -11.70 11.80 3.39
CA ASP A 39 -12.16 12.33 4.68
C ASP A 39 -12.54 11.21 5.67
N GLY A 40 -12.69 9.98 5.20
CA GLY A 40 -12.96 8.84 6.04
C GLY A 40 -11.74 8.43 6.87
N VAL A 41 -11.97 8.11 8.15
CA VAL A 41 -10.97 7.53 9.08
C VAL A 41 -10.14 6.37 8.48
N PRO A 42 -10.66 5.51 7.58
CA PRO A 42 -9.85 4.45 6.98
C PRO A 42 -8.77 4.91 5.98
N PHE A 43 -8.92 6.06 5.33
CA PHE A 43 -7.99 6.49 4.27
C PHE A 43 -6.70 7.07 4.85
N LYS A 44 -6.81 7.84 5.93
CA LYS A 44 -5.66 8.35 6.68
C LYS A 44 -4.82 7.21 7.28
N ASP A 45 -5.48 6.19 7.82
CA ASP A 45 -4.79 5.02 8.38
C ASP A 45 -4.09 4.22 7.28
N LEU A 46 -4.72 4.05 6.11
CA LEU A 46 -4.12 3.43 4.94
C LEU A 46 -2.89 4.20 4.45
N GLU A 47 -2.97 5.52 4.34
CA GLU A 47 -1.84 6.37 3.94
C GLU A 47 -0.65 6.22 4.90
N THR A 48 -0.93 6.26 6.20
CA THR A 48 0.08 6.07 7.25
C THR A 48 0.72 4.69 7.15
N ALA A 49 -0.08 3.62 7.02
CA ALA A 49 0.44 2.26 6.88
C ALA A 49 1.31 2.09 5.62
N LEU A 50 0.92 2.69 4.49
CA LEU A 50 1.72 2.68 3.27
C LEU A 50 3.05 3.42 3.43
N MET A 51 3.05 4.55 4.15
CA MET A 51 4.27 5.30 4.46
C MET A 51 5.21 4.48 5.32
N MET A 52 4.72 3.88 6.41
CA MET A 52 5.51 3.01 7.28
C MET A 52 6.11 1.83 6.53
N ALA A 53 5.31 1.13 5.72
CA ALA A 53 5.80 0.00 4.92
C ALA A 53 6.92 0.40 3.94
N LYS A 54 6.86 1.61 3.36
CA LYS A 54 7.94 2.14 2.51
C LYS A 54 9.20 2.44 3.31
N MET A 55 9.06 3.01 4.51
CA MET A 55 10.18 3.28 5.41
C MET A 55 10.87 1.99 5.82
N ASP A 56 10.10 0.99 6.25
CA ASP A 56 10.62 -0.34 6.64
C ASP A 56 11.34 -1.03 5.47
N TYR A 57 10.84 -0.87 4.24
CA TYR A 57 11.49 -1.40 3.05
C TYR A 57 12.81 -0.67 2.73
N GLY A 58 12.81 0.66 2.81
CA GLY A 58 14.00 1.48 2.58
C GLY A 58 15.11 1.19 3.60
N GLN A 59 14.76 1.08 4.88
CA GLN A 59 15.72 0.75 5.96
C GLN A 59 16.41 -0.60 5.74
N LYS A 60 15.66 -1.62 5.30
CA LYS A 60 16.25 -2.94 4.95
C LYS A 60 17.24 -2.86 3.80
N MET A 61 17.05 -1.93 2.86
CA MET A 61 17.99 -1.70 1.76
C MET A 61 19.25 -0.98 2.26
N ASP A 62 19.12 -0.04 3.20
CA ASP A 62 20.27 0.68 3.76
C ASP A 62 21.13 -0.21 4.69
N GLU A 63 20.50 -1.11 5.45
CA GLU A 63 21.20 -2.10 6.30
C GLU A 63 22.03 -3.09 5.46
N THR A 64 21.49 -3.57 4.34
CA THR A 64 22.21 -4.49 3.44
C THR A 64 23.40 -3.84 2.71
N VAL A 65 23.40 -2.52 2.55
CA VAL A 65 24.54 -1.78 1.98
C VAL A 65 25.64 -1.55 3.03
N ASN A 66 25.27 -1.35 4.29
CA ASN A 66 26.22 -1.06 5.38
C ASN A 66 27.00 -2.30 5.85
N ASP A 67 26.42 -3.49 5.79
CA ASP A 67 27.12 -4.73 6.12
C ASP A 67 28.21 -5.09 5.10
N ASN A 68 28.06 -4.69 3.83
CA ASN A 68 29.07 -4.93 2.78
C ASN A 68 30.29 -4.00 2.86
N HIS A 69 30.28 -2.97 3.73
CA HIS A 69 31.41 -2.05 3.94
C HIS A 69 32.16 -2.30 5.25
N LYS A 70 31.78 -3.34 6.02
CA LYS A 70 32.45 -3.73 7.28
C LYS A 70 33.20 -5.08 7.19
N ALA A 71 33.39 -5.63 5.99
CA ALA A 71 34.16 -6.85 5.74
C ALA A 71 35.57 -6.53 5.20
#